data_AF-A0A7C5JQH2-F1
#
_entry.id   AF-A0A7C5JQH2-F1
#
_cell.length_a   1.000
_cell.length_b   1.000
_cell.length_c   1.000
_cell.angle_alpha   90.00
_cell.angle_beta   90.00
_cell.angle_gamma   90.00
#
_symmetry.space_group_name_H-M   'P 1'
#
loop_
_entity.id
_entity.type
_entity.pdbx_description
1 polymer ?
#
loop_
_entity_poly.entity_id
_entity_poly.type
_entity_poly.pdbx_seq_one_letter_code
_entity_poly.pdbx_strand_id
1 'polypeptide(L)' 'MNELLHTMSLVKIELPSIELMALLAIMSLAMVFRFPRTGLMAAYIFSYRWGWMAIMDYSPGALVAYMVFGILVGT' A
#
# COMPACT_ATOMS: atom_id res chain seq x y z
N MET A 1 -20.90 2.42 -10.56
CA MET A 1 -20.75 2.23 -9.09
C MET A 1 -20.82 0.74 -8.70
N ASN A 2 -21.81 -0.02 -9.20
CA ASN A 2 -21.91 -1.46 -8.94
C ASN A 2 -20.74 -2.30 -9.52
N GLU A 3 -20.21 -1.94 -10.69
CA GLU A 3 -19.05 -2.66 -11.25
C GLU A 3 -17.78 -2.47 -10.42
N LEU A 4 -17.47 -1.24 -9.99
CA LEU A 4 -16.32 -0.96 -9.11
C LEU A 4 -16.40 -1.74 -7.78
N LEU A 5 -17.59 -1.81 -7.18
CA LEU A 5 -17.82 -2.61 -5.97
C LEU A 5 -17.64 -4.11 -6.24
N HIS A 6 -18.07 -4.58 -7.41
CA HIS A 6 -17.87 -5.98 -7.81
C HIS A 6 -16.39 -6.30 -8.07
N THR A 7 -15.63 -5.39 -8.69
CA THR A 7 -14.17 -5.54 -8.86
C THR A 7 -13.47 -5.52 -7.51
N MET A 8 -13.80 -4.59 -6.62
CA MET A 8 -13.23 -4.52 -5.26
C MET A 8 -13.49 -5.79 -4.44
N SER A 9 -14.64 -6.44 -4.60
CA SER A 9 -14.95 -7.70 -3.90
C SER A 9 -14.15 -8.91 -4.40
N LEU A 10 -13.61 -8.83 -5.63
CA LEU A 10 -12.81 -9.89 -6.26
C LEU A 10 -11.30 -9.72 -6.03
N VAL A 11 -10.84 -8.51 -5.71
CA VAL A 11 -9.43 -8.25 -5.39
C VAL A 11 -9.15 -8.73 -3.96
N LYS A 12 -8.79 -10.01 -3.84
CA LYS A 12 -8.16 -10.54 -2.62
C LYS A 12 -6.71 -10.07 -2.58
N ILE A 13 -6.46 -8.97 -1.88
CA ILE A 13 -5.09 -8.55 -1.56
C ILE A 13 -4.60 -9.41 -0.41
N GLU A 14 -3.84 -10.46 -0.72
CA GLU A 14 -3.16 -11.27 0.28
C GLU A 14 -1.88 -10.55 0.72
N LEU A 15 -1.98 -9.79 1.80
CA LEU A 15 -0.84 -9.10 2.39
C LEU A 15 0.02 -10.08 3.21
N PRO A 16 1.36 -10.04 3.09
CA PRO A 16 2.23 -10.85 3.93
C PRO A 16 2.02 -10.50 5.41
N SER A 17 1.57 -11.46 6.21
CA SER A 17 1.21 -11.25 7.63
C SER A 17 2.38 -10.74 8.48
N ILE A 18 3.60 -11.16 8.17
CA ILE A 18 4.83 -10.72 8.84
C ILE A 18 5.06 -9.21 8.61
N GLU A 19 4.86 -8.74 7.37
CA GLU A 19 5.04 -7.34 7.01
C GLU A 19 3.99 -6.45 7.67
N LEU A 20 2.75 -6.92 7.73
CA LEU A 20 1.66 -6.24 8.43
C LEU A 20 1.98 -6.09 9.92
N MET A 21 2.42 -7.17 10.58
CA MET A 21 2.80 -7.13 11.99
C MET A 21 4.01 -6.22 12.24
N ALA A 22 5.00 -6.25 11.36
CA ALA A 22 6.16 -5.35 11.45
C ALA A 22 5.74 -3.87 11.34
N LEU A 23 4.86 -3.53 10.40
CA LEU A 23 4.35 -2.17 10.26
C LEU A 23 3.58 -1.73 11.51
N LEU A 24 2.71 -2.59 12.05
CA LEU A 24 1.96 -2.29 13.27
C LEU A 24 2.89 -2.05 14.47
N ALA A 25 3.94 -2.85 14.62
CA ALA A 25 4.95 -2.66 15.66
C ALA A 25 5.69 -1.32 15.49
N ILE A 26 6.15 -1.01 14.27
CA ILE A 26 6.83 0.27 13.97
C ILE A 26 5.92 1.46 14.24
N MET A 27 4.65 1.39 13.83
CA MET A 27 3.66 2.45 14.08
C MET A 27 3.40 2.65 15.56
N SER A 28 3.26 1.56 16.32
CA SER A 28 3.06 1.61 17.76
C SER A 28 4.26 2.25 18.46
N LEU A 29 5.49 1.85 18.09
CA LEU A 29 6.71 2.46 18.60
C LEU A 29 6.82 3.94 18.22
N ALA A 30 6.53 4.29 16.97
CA ALA A 30 6.56 5.67 16.50
C ALA A 30 5.58 6.57 17.27
N MET A 31 4.40 6.07 17.65
CA MET A 31 3.47 6.80 18.51
C MET A 31 3.99 6.94 19.95
N VAL A 32 4.52 5.87 20.55
CA VAL A 32 5.05 5.87 21.92
C VAL A 32 6.23 6.85 22.06
N PHE A 33 7.16 6.81 21.11
CA PHE A 33 8.35 7.66 21.11
C PHE A 33 8.12 9.03 20.46
N ARG A 34 6.87 9.35 20.06
CA ARG A 34 6.50 10.62 19.41
C ARG A 34 7.35 10.95 18.17
N PHE A 35 7.60 9.95 17.34
CA PHE A 35 8.20 10.08 16.02
C PHE A 35 7.16 9.88 14.89
N PRO A 36 6.13 10.75 14.80
CA PRO A 36 5.03 10.55 13.85
C PRO A 36 5.50 10.55 12.39
N ARG A 37 6.53 11.35 12.06
CA ARG A 37 7.12 11.37 10.70
C ARG A 37 7.71 10.03 10.32
N THR A 38 8.45 9.39 11.22
CA THR A 38 9.07 8.09 10.97
C THR A 38 8.02 7.00 10.78
N GLY A 39 6.96 7.00 11.60
CA GLY A 39 5.82 6.09 11.42
C GLY A 39 5.13 6.28 10.07
N LEU A 40 4.84 7.53 9.69
CA LEU A 40 4.22 7.84 8.40
C LEU A 40 5.09 7.43 7.20
N MET A 41 6.41 7.67 7.26
CA MET A 41 7.32 7.23 6.21
C MET A 41 7.37 5.69 6.09
N ALA A 42 7.37 4.96 7.21
CA ALA A 42 7.29 3.51 7.19
C ALA A 42 5.97 3.04 6.55
N ALA A 43 4.83 3.61 6.97
CA ALA A 43 3.53 3.29 6.39
C ALA A 43 3.47 3.55 4.87
N TYR A 44 4.09 4.64 4.41
CA TYR A 44 4.20 4.95 2.99
C TYR A 44 4.98 3.89 2.22
N ILE A 45 6.15 3.49 2.73
CA ILE A 45 7.00 2.47 2.10
C ILE A 45 6.28 1.12 2.00
N PHE A 46 5.66 0.66 3.08
CA PHE A 46 4.92 -0.61 3.08
C PHE A 46 3.72 -0.57 2.14
N SER A 47 2.97 0.54 2.13
CA SER A 47 1.83 0.73 1.23
C SER A 47 2.24 0.70 -0.24
N TYR A 48 3.37 1.34 -0.58
CA TYR A 48 3.90 1.31 -1.94
C TYR A 48 4.29 -0.11 -2.35
N ARG A 49 5.02 -0.83 -1.49
CA ARG A 49 5.40 -2.23 -1.74
C ARG A 49 4.20 -3.13 -1.96
N TRP A 50 3.17 -3.03 -1.12
CA TRP A 50 1.95 -3.82 -1.27
C TRP A 50 1.16 -3.45 -2.52
N GLY A 51 1.14 -2.17 -2.90
CA GLY A 51 0.52 -1.74 -4.15
C GLY A 51 1.23 -2.30 -5.38
N TRP A 52 2.56 -2.42 -5.37
CA TRP A 52 3.30 -3.14 -6.43
C TRP A 52 2.96 -4.62 -6.49
N MET A 53 2.87 -5.30 -5.34
CA MET A 53 2.46 -6.71 -5.29
C MET A 53 1.04 -6.89 -5.84
N ALA A 54 0.14 -5.98 -5.51
CA ALA A 54 -1.25 -6.02 -5.97
C ALA A 54 -1.39 -5.78 -7.48
N ILE A 55 -0.40 -5.20 -8.16
CA ILE A 55 -0.50 -4.80 -9.58
C ILE A 55 0.46 -5.59 -10.48
N MET A 56 1.39 -6.35 -9.91
CA MET A 56 2.35 -7.19 -10.65
C MET A 56 1.68 -8.23 -11.56
N ASP A 57 0.54 -8.79 -11.13
CA ASP A 57 -0.20 -9.80 -11.89
C ASP A 57 -1.20 -9.21 -12.90
N TYR A 58 -1.31 -7.87 -12.97
CA TYR A 58 -2.23 -7.18 -13.86
C TYR A 58 -1.59 -6.80 -15.19
N SER A 59 -2.43 -6.43 -16.16
CA SER A 59 -1.96 -6.07 -17.50
C SER A 59 -0.95 -4.89 -17.48
N PRO A 60 -0.04 -4.80 -18.46
CA PRO A 60 0.97 -3.73 -18.52
C PRO A 60 0.38 -2.31 -18.44
N GLY A 61 -0.85 -2.11 -18.89
CA GLY A 61 -1.55 -0.82 -18.78
C GLY A 61 -1.88 -0.43 -17.34
N ALA A 62 -2.21 -1.39 -16.47
CA ALA A 62 -2.46 -1.15 -15.05
C ALA A 62 -1.17 -0.75 -14.30
N LEU A 63 -0.04 -1.36 -14.66
CA LEU A 63 1.29 -0.99 -14.16
C LEU A 63 1.66 0.45 -14.51
N VAL A 64 1.45 0.87 -15.75
CA VAL A 64 1.71 2.25 -16.19
C VAL A 64 0.79 3.24 -15.46
N ALA A 65 -0.51 2.93 -15.33
CA ALA A 65 -1.45 3.78 -14.60
C ALA A 65 -1.05 3.93 -13.12
N TYR A 66 -0.58 2.85 -12.48
CA TYR A 66 -0.09 2.88 -11.11
C TYR A 66 1.17 3.73 -10.94
N MET A 67 2.13 3.62 -11.87
CA MET A 67 3.32 4.47 -11.87
C MET A 67 2.98 5.95 -12.05
N VAL A 68 2.09 6.28 -12.99
CA VAL A 68 1.62 7.67 -13.22
C VAL A 68 0.91 8.21 -11.98
N PHE A 69 0.06 7.40 -11.35
CA PHE A 69 -0.61 7.78 -10.10
C PHE A 69 0.39 8.01 -8.96
N GLY A 70 1.39 7.13 -8.82
CA GLY A 70 2.46 7.26 -7.83
C GLY A 70 3.29 8.53 -8.02
N ILE A 71 3.58 8.92 -9.27
CA ILE A 71 4.28 10.17 -9.59
C ILE A 71 3.41 11.37 -9.22
N LEU A 72 2.14 11.39 -9.61
CA LEU A 72 1.20 12.49 -9.31
C LEU A 72 0.96 12.71 -7.82
N VAL A 73 0.94 11.64 -7.02
CA VAL A 73 0.75 11.74 -5.56
C VAL A 73 2.07 12.09 -4.85
N GLY A 74 3.21 11.70 -5.43
CA GLY A 74 4.54 11.95 -4.87
C GLY A 74 5.14 13.33 -5.19
N THR A 75 4.57 14.05 -6.16
CA THR A 75 4.89 15.46 -6.49
C THR A 75 3.97 16.43 -5.78
#